data_AF-A0A329ZLV7-F1
#
_entry.id   AF-A0A329ZLV7-F1
#
_cell.length_a   1.000
_cell.length_b   1.000
_cell.length_c   1.000
_cell.angle_alpha   90.00
_cell.angle_beta   90.00
_cell.angle_gamma   90.00
#
_symmetry.space_group_name_H-M   'P 1'
#
loop_
_entity.id
_entity.type
_entity.pdbx_description
1 polymer ?
#
loop_
_entity_poly.entity_id
_entity_poly.type
_entity_poly.pdbx_seq_one_letter_code
_entity_poly.pdbx_strand_id
1 'polypeptide(L)'
;MLKQMQDYMFNFLSFLTEYHIYIIGFLALIILWLIFTLCKKILLIKKLRQANLQQGENLNNIYALYQQTKEALAEQTKEANKFYRLHQQMLKKESKREQNAKYFREQKQQEQELLEYQKSFEYKLYLTKNSKIDIKKGLMGTQEFMIYRELIFCKNITNNFIIFPQISLKSFVKNECQEDEVWKVYSNLVADFLFVIKDFKDKTTKPFAILEFNGSGHFGNSDEEKEKIKERDIIKKEVADKIGLQIYTIEGEAIYQKDKCYIDENLLKNEIEKLSNHLKEQLESKTC
;
A
#
# COMPACT_ATOMS: atom_id res chain seq x y z
N MET A 1 -28.71 83.85 -129.36
CA MET A 1 -29.33 82.54 -129.00
C MET A 1 -28.31 81.44 -128.74
N LEU A 2 -27.32 81.17 -129.61
CA LEU A 2 -26.32 80.11 -129.35
C LEU A 2 -25.48 80.32 -128.06
N LYS A 3 -25.14 81.56 -127.72
CA LYS A 3 -24.33 81.90 -126.53
C LYS A 3 -25.04 81.59 -125.21
N GLN A 4 -26.38 81.63 -125.19
CA GLN A 4 -27.19 81.36 -124.00
C GLN A 4 -27.29 79.85 -123.68
N MET A 5 -27.16 78.97 -124.68
CA MET A 5 -27.16 77.52 -124.46
C MET A 5 -25.82 77.00 -123.94
N GLN A 6 -24.70 77.60 -124.33
CA GLN A 6 -23.38 77.19 -123.83
C GLN A 6 -23.22 77.52 -122.34
N ASP A 7 -23.70 78.68 -121.90
CA ASP A 7 -23.66 79.06 -120.48
C ASP A 7 -24.55 78.13 -119.61
N TYR A 8 -25.67 77.64 -120.15
CA TYR A 8 -26.53 76.67 -119.45
C TYR A 8 -25.89 75.29 -119.30
N MET A 9 -25.20 74.81 -120.35
CA MET A 9 -24.53 73.52 -120.30
C MET A 9 -23.31 73.51 -119.38
N PHE A 10 -22.55 74.61 -119.34
CA PHE A 10 -21.41 74.76 -118.44
C PHE A 10 -21.85 74.82 -116.98
N ASN A 11 -22.92 75.57 -116.68
CA ASN A 11 -23.50 75.61 -115.33
C ASN A 11 -24.07 74.25 -114.90
N PHE A 12 -24.64 73.46 -115.82
CA PHE A 12 -25.17 72.13 -115.50
C PHE A 12 -24.07 71.10 -115.23
N LEU A 13 -22.95 71.14 -115.98
CA LEU A 13 -21.79 70.28 -115.74
C LEU A 13 -21.07 70.66 -114.44
N SER A 14 -20.94 71.96 -114.15
CA SER A 14 -20.40 72.46 -112.87
C SER A 14 -21.26 71.99 -111.69
N PHE A 15 -22.59 72.04 -111.84
CA PHE A 15 -23.54 71.56 -110.82
C PHE A 15 -23.42 70.05 -110.57
N LEU A 16 -23.25 69.23 -111.62
CA LEU A 16 -23.05 67.79 -111.49
C LEU A 16 -21.73 67.44 -110.78
N THR A 17 -20.65 68.17 -111.03
CA THR A 17 -19.37 67.95 -110.35
C THR A 17 -19.42 68.33 -108.87
N GLU A 18 -20.11 69.41 -108.50
CA GLU A 18 -20.32 69.75 -107.09
C GLU A 18 -21.19 68.71 -106.38
N TYR A 19 -22.27 68.25 -107.04
CA TYR A 19 -23.19 67.26 -106.46
C TYR A 19 -22.51 65.90 -106.18
N HIS A 20 -21.61 65.46 -107.07
CA HIS A 20 -20.82 64.24 -106.84
C HIS A 20 -19.84 64.38 -105.67
N ILE A 21 -19.23 65.55 -105.47
CA ILE A 21 -18.35 65.82 -104.32
C ILE A 21 -19.14 65.78 -103.01
N TYR A 22 -20.36 66.33 -102.98
CA TYR A 22 -21.24 66.24 -101.81
C TYR A 22 -21.67 64.79 -101.51
N ILE A 23 -22.02 64.00 -102.53
CA ILE A 23 -22.39 62.58 -102.35
C ILE A 23 -21.21 61.75 -101.85
N ILE A 24 -20.02 61.93 -102.42
CA ILE A 24 -18.80 61.21 -101.99
C ILE A 24 -18.41 61.63 -100.59
N GLY A 25 -18.47 62.93 -100.27
CA GLY A 25 -18.21 63.45 -98.93
C GLY A 25 -19.21 62.92 -97.89
N PHE A 26 -20.50 62.85 -98.25
CA PHE A 26 -21.54 62.30 -97.40
C PHE A 26 -21.40 60.79 -97.18
N LEU A 27 -21.07 60.03 -98.23
CA LEU A 27 -20.76 58.60 -98.14
C LEU A 27 -19.51 58.34 -97.28
N ALA A 28 -18.46 59.15 -97.43
CA ALA A 28 -17.26 59.06 -96.60
C ALA A 28 -17.57 59.33 -95.12
N LEU A 29 -18.43 60.30 -94.82
CA LEU A 29 -18.91 60.57 -93.45
C LEU A 29 -19.75 59.42 -92.89
N ILE A 30 -20.62 58.81 -93.72
CA ILE A 30 -21.37 57.61 -93.32
C ILE A 30 -20.42 56.45 -93.01
N ILE A 31 -19.42 56.22 -93.86
CA ILE A 31 -18.44 55.14 -93.66
C ILE A 31 -17.61 55.40 -92.40
N LEU A 32 -17.13 56.63 -92.18
CA LEU A 32 -16.42 57.01 -90.95
C LEU A 32 -17.28 56.83 -89.70
N TRP A 33 -18.56 57.21 -89.77
CA TRP A 33 -19.51 57.02 -88.68
C TRP A 33 -19.80 55.54 -88.41
N LEU A 34 -19.92 54.72 -89.46
CA LEU A 34 -20.07 53.27 -89.35
C LEU A 34 -18.82 52.62 -88.74
N ILE A 35 -17.62 53.01 -89.16
CA ILE A 35 -16.36 52.53 -88.58
C ILE A 35 -16.26 52.94 -87.11
N PHE A 36 -16.56 54.21 -86.80
CA PHE A 36 -16.53 54.71 -85.43
C PHE A 36 -17.51 53.96 -84.51
N THR A 37 -18.74 53.74 -84.97
CA THR A 37 -19.75 52.96 -84.22
C THR A 37 -19.35 51.50 -84.06
N LEU A 38 -18.72 50.89 -85.08
CA LEU A 38 -18.17 49.53 -85.00
C LEU A 38 -17.03 49.44 -83.98
N CYS A 39 -16.08 50.37 -84.00
CA CYS A 39 -14.98 50.45 -83.02
C CYS A 39 -15.51 50.62 -81.59
N LYS A 40 -16.53 51.47 -81.39
CA LYS A 40 -17.18 51.66 -80.09
C LYS A 40 -17.85 50.37 -79.59
N LYS A 41 -18.51 49.62 -80.48
CA LYS A 41 -19.08 48.29 -80.15
C LYS A 41 -18.00 47.27 -79.80
N ILE A 42 -16.91 47.20 -80.55
CA ILE A 42 -15.80 46.27 -80.27
C ILE A 42 -15.16 46.58 -78.91
N LEU A 43 -14.93 47.86 -78.60
CA LEU A 43 -14.39 48.28 -77.31
C LEU A 43 -15.33 47.92 -76.16
N LEU A 44 -16.64 48.11 -76.33
CA LEU A 44 -17.65 47.71 -75.36
C LEU A 44 -17.64 46.19 -75.13
N ILE A 45 -17.58 45.40 -76.19
CA ILE A 45 -17.49 43.93 -76.12
C ILE A 45 -16.22 43.48 -75.38
N LYS A 46 -15.08 44.13 -75.61
CA LYS A 46 -13.84 43.84 -74.88
C LYS A 46 -13.96 44.15 -73.39
N LYS A 47 -14.55 45.31 -73.02
CA LYS A 47 -14.82 45.67 -71.62
C LYS A 47 -15.78 44.69 -70.94
N LEU A 48 -16.85 44.29 -71.65
CA LEU A 48 -17.80 43.29 -71.14
C LEU A 48 -17.15 41.92 -70.94
N ARG A 49 -16.27 41.48 -71.85
CA ARG A 49 -15.52 40.22 -71.69
C ARG A 49 -14.58 40.27 -70.48
N GLN A 50 -13.88 41.39 -70.25
CA GLN A 50 -13.01 41.55 -69.08
C GLN A 50 -13.79 41.57 -67.77
N ALA A 51 -14.93 42.26 -67.71
CA ALA A 51 -15.80 42.27 -66.54
C ALA A 51 -16.35 40.86 -66.20
N ASN A 52 -16.75 40.09 -67.22
CA ASN A 52 -17.22 38.71 -67.04
C ASN A 52 -16.10 37.77 -66.56
N LEU A 53 -14.86 37.94 -67.05
CA LEU A 53 -13.70 37.18 -66.58
C LEU A 53 -13.40 37.47 -65.10
N GLN A 54 -13.40 38.76 -64.70
CA GLN A 54 -13.21 39.15 -63.29
C GLN A 54 -14.33 38.64 -62.38
N GLN A 55 -15.59 38.64 -62.84
CA GLN A 55 -16.70 38.03 -62.10
C GLN A 55 -16.52 36.51 -61.94
N GLY A 56 -16.05 35.82 -62.99
CA GLY A 56 -15.74 34.39 -62.94
C GLY A 56 -14.62 34.06 -61.95
N GLU A 57 -13.53 34.85 -61.93
CA GLU A 57 -12.44 34.68 -60.95
C GLU A 57 -12.89 34.93 -59.51
N ASN A 58 -13.71 35.96 -59.28
CA ASN A 58 -14.29 36.22 -57.96
C ASN A 58 -15.21 35.08 -57.48
N LEU A 59 -16.03 34.52 -58.36
CA LEU A 59 -16.88 33.35 -58.03
C LEU A 59 -16.05 32.12 -57.68
N ASN A 60 -14.96 31.85 -58.41
CA ASN A 60 -14.05 30.75 -58.12
C ASN A 60 -13.36 30.93 -56.76
N ASN A 61 -12.94 32.15 -56.42
CA ASN A 61 -12.33 32.45 -55.11
C ASN A 61 -13.32 32.29 -53.96
N ILE A 62 -14.58 32.74 -54.12
CA ILE A 62 -15.64 32.52 -53.13
C ILE A 62 -15.91 31.03 -52.94
N TYR A 63 -15.96 30.27 -54.02
CA TYR A 63 -16.16 28.82 -53.95
C TYR A 63 -14.99 28.11 -53.25
N ALA A 64 -13.75 28.49 -53.54
CA ALA A 64 -12.57 27.95 -52.86
C ALA A 64 -12.58 28.27 -51.36
N LEU A 65 -12.92 29.50 -50.98
CA LEU A 65 -13.06 29.90 -49.58
C LEU A 65 -14.19 29.14 -48.86
N TYR A 66 -15.30 28.90 -49.55
CA TYR A 66 -16.39 28.07 -49.03
C TYR A 66 -15.95 26.61 -48.79
N GLN A 67 -15.17 26.02 -49.69
CA GLN A 67 -14.64 24.66 -49.47
C GLN A 67 -13.65 24.62 -48.29
N GLN A 68 -12.72 25.58 -48.21
CA GLN A 68 -11.77 25.66 -47.08
C GLN A 68 -12.47 25.84 -45.74
N THR A 69 -13.48 26.72 -45.66
CA THR A 69 -14.26 26.92 -44.42
C THR A 69 -15.08 25.69 -44.05
N LYS A 70 -15.64 24.99 -45.03
CA LYS A 70 -16.35 23.72 -44.82
C LYS A 70 -15.40 22.63 -44.29
N GLU A 71 -14.19 22.53 -44.84
CA GLU A 71 -13.15 21.59 -44.39
C GLU A 71 -12.68 21.92 -42.98
N ALA A 72 -12.38 23.19 -42.68
CA ALA A 72 -11.98 23.64 -41.36
C ALA A 72 -13.07 23.38 -40.30
N LEU A 73 -14.34 23.62 -40.64
CA LEU A 73 -15.47 23.32 -39.75
C LEU A 73 -15.62 21.82 -39.51
N ALA A 74 -15.41 21.00 -40.54
CA ALA A 74 -15.43 19.54 -40.40
C ALA A 74 -14.28 19.03 -39.51
N GLU A 75 -13.09 19.63 -39.61
CA GLU A 75 -11.95 19.31 -38.75
C GLU A 75 -12.18 19.73 -37.30
N GLN A 76 -12.64 20.96 -37.04
CA GLN A 76 -13.02 21.42 -35.71
C GLN A 76 -14.10 20.53 -35.08
N THR A 77 -15.09 20.10 -35.86
CA THR A 77 -16.14 19.19 -35.39
C THR A 77 -15.58 17.81 -35.04
N LYS A 78 -14.60 17.30 -35.80
CA LYS A 78 -13.91 16.04 -35.47
C LYS A 78 -13.12 16.16 -34.16
N GLU A 79 -12.41 17.26 -33.97
CA GLU A 79 -11.65 17.52 -32.74
C GLU A 79 -12.55 17.66 -31.51
N ALA A 80 -13.64 18.44 -31.63
CA ALA A 80 -14.62 18.59 -30.56
C ALA A 80 -15.23 17.23 -30.16
N ASN A 81 -15.55 16.39 -31.15
CA ASN A 81 -16.05 15.03 -30.88
C ASN A 81 -15.00 14.13 -30.22
N LYS A 82 -13.72 14.24 -30.60
CA LYS A 82 -12.61 13.51 -29.97
C LYS A 82 -12.43 13.95 -28.51
N PHE A 83 -12.46 15.26 -28.26
CA PHE A 83 -12.39 15.82 -26.91
C PHE A 83 -13.57 15.36 -26.04
N TYR A 84 -14.79 15.41 -26.57
CA TYR A 84 -15.98 14.94 -25.87
C TYR A 84 -15.88 13.46 -25.49
N ARG A 85 -15.43 12.59 -26.41
CA ARG A 85 -15.21 11.17 -26.12
C ARG A 85 -14.16 10.96 -25.03
N LEU A 86 -13.07 11.71 -25.06
CA LEU A 86 -12.01 11.63 -24.05
C LEU A 86 -12.52 12.07 -22.67
N HIS A 87 -13.27 13.17 -22.61
CA HIS A 87 -13.88 13.66 -21.38
C HIS A 87 -14.84 12.62 -20.76
N GLN A 88 -15.68 11.99 -21.59
CA GLN A 88 -16.56 10.90 -21.15
C GLN A 88 -15.79 9.68 -20.62
N GLN A 89 -14.65 9.33 -21.24
CA GLN A 89 -13.78 8.26 -20.73
C GLN A 89 -13.13 8.61 -19.39
N MET A 90 -12.71 9.88 -19.20
CA MET A 90 -12.15 10.34 -17.94
C MET A 90 -13.18 10.28 -16.81
N LEU A 91 -14.40 10.78 -17.03
CA LEU A 91 -15.49 10.71 -16.05
C LEU A 91 -15.80 9.27 -15.65
N LYS A 92 -15.86 8.34 -16.61
CA LYS A 92 -16.06 6.91 -16.33
C LYS A 92 -14.91 6.32 -15.50
N LYS A 93 -13.67 6.70 -15.79
CA LYS A 93 -12.48 6.22 -15.06
C LYS A 93 -12.45 6.77 -13.64
N GLU A 94 -12.82 8.03 -13.44
CA GLU A 94 -12.91 8.68 -12.14
C GLU A 94 -14.01 8.04 -11.27
N SER A 95 -15.22 7.90 -11.82
CA SER A 95 -16.32 7.20 -11.13
C SER A 95 -15.93 5.76 -10.74
N LYS A 96 -15.25 5.01 -11.62
CA LYS A 96 -14.75 3.67 -11.30
C LYS A 96 -13.69 3.69 -10.19
N ARG A 97 -12.80 4.70 -10.17
CA ARG A 97 -11.80 4.87 -9.11
C ARG A 97 -12.45 5.16 -7.77
N GLU A 98 -13.47 6.02 -7.73
CA GLU A 98 -14.23 6.34 -6.53
C GLU A 98 -14.98 5.11 -5.99
N GLN A 99 -15.65 4.35 -6.85
CA GLN A 99 -16.32 3.11 -6.48
C GLN A 99 -15.34 2.09 -5.89
N ASN A 100 -14.20 1.89 -6.55
CA ASN A 100 -13.15 1.00 -6.05
C ASN A 100 -12.61 1.49 -4.70
N ALA A 101 -12.31 2.79 -4.57
CA ALA A 101 -11.82 3.37 -3.33
C ALA A 101 -12.82 3.21 -2.18
N LYS A 102 -14.12 3.38 -2.44
CA LYS A 102 -15.19 3.15 -1.47
C LYS A 102 -15.23 1.68 -1.03
N TYR A 103 -15.21 0.74 -1.98
CA TYR A 103 -15.17 -0.70 -1.70
C TYR A 103 -13.98 -1.08 -0.80
N PHE A 104 -12.78 -0.61 -1.10
CA PHE A 104 -11.59 -0.91 -0.28
C PHE A 104 -11.67 -0.29 1.13
N ARG A 105 -12.27 0.89 1.29
CA ARG A 105 -12.49 1.49 2.61
C ARG A 105 -13.47 0.67 3.44
N GLU A 106 -14.57 0.23 2.84
CA GLU A 106 -15.58 -0.62 3.50
C GLU A 106 -14.98 -1.96 3.93
N GLN A 107 -14.19 -2.61 3.08
CA GLN A 107 -13.48 -3.83 3.45
C GLN A 107 -12.53 -3.63 4.64
N LYS A 108 -11.74 -2.55 4.61
CA LYS A 108 -10.82 -2.25 5.70
C LYS A 108 -11.56 -1.97 7.01
N GLN A 109 -12.71 -1.30 6.94
CA GLN A 109 -13.55 -1.06 8.11
C GLN A 109 -14.13 -2.36 8.67
N GLN A 110 -14.65 -3.24 7.81
CA GLN A 110 -15.15 -4.56 8.23
C GLN A 110 -14.05 -5.42 8.86
N GLU A 111 -12.83 -5.38 8.32
CA GLU A 111 -11.68 -6.08 8.89
C GLU A 111 -11.33 -5.53 10.28
N GLN A 112 -11.37 -4.22 10.46
CA GLN A 112 -11.16 -3.58 11.76
C GLN A 112 -12.26 -3.95 12.77
N GLU A 113 -13.53 -3.88 12.37
CA GLU A 113 -14.67 -4.27 13.20
C GLU A 113 -14.58 -5.74 13.63
N LEU A 114 -14.16 -6.63 12.72
CA LEU A 114 -13.92 -8.04 13.04
C LEU A 114 -12.76 -8.21 14.02
N LEU A 115 -11.65 -7.49 13.84
CA LEU A 115 -10.50 -7.52 14.76
C LEU A 115 -10.87 -6.99 16.15
N GLU A 116 -11.72 -5.97 16.23
CA GLU A 116 -12.25 -5.46 17.50
C GLU A 116 -13.19 -6.47 18.15
N TYR A 117 -14.10 -7.08 17.39
CA TYR A 117 -14.95 -8.15 17.88
C TYR A 117 -14.14 -9.34 18.40
N GLN A 118 -13.05 -9.72 17.73
CA GLN A 118 -12.17 -10.79 18.19
C GLN A 118 -11.46 -10.47 19.52
N LYS A 119 -11.35 -9.18 19.89
CA LYS A 119 -10.81 -8.74 21.20
C LYS A 119 -11.88 -8.68 22.29
N SER A 120 -13.15 -8.67 21.92
CA SER A 120 -14.30 -8.54 22.83
C SER A 120 -14.37 -9.69 23.84
N PHE A 121 -15.03 -9.41 24.96
CA PHE A 121 -15.28 -10.42 25.99
C PHE A 121 -16.22 -11.52 25.47
N GLU A 122 -17.23 -11.13 24.70
CA GLU A 122 -18.24 -12.00 24.12
C GLU A 122 -17.61 -13.06 23.21
N TYR A 123 -16.69 -12.65 22.34
CA TYR A 123 -15.98 -13.56 21.46
C TYR A 123 -15.09 -14.52 22.24
N LYS A 124 -14.32 -14.01 23.22
CA LYS A 124 -13.49 -14.87 24.10
C LYS A 124 -14.33 -15.90 24.82
N LEU A 125 -15.48 -15.48 25.38
CA LEU A 125 -16.42 -16.37 26.06
C LEU A 125 -17.03 -17.41 25.11
N TYR A 126 -17.39 -17.00 23.89
CA TYR A 126 -17.86 -17.90 22.85
C TYR A 126 -16.82 -18.97 22.53
N LEU A 127 -15.55 -18.59 22.34
CA LEU A 127 -14.47 -19.55 22.10
C LEU A 127 -14.33 -20.53 23.26
N THR A 128 -14.28 -20.04 24.50
CA THR A 128 -14.17 -20.91 25.68
C THR A 128 -15.34 -21.89 25.78
N LYS A 129 -16.58 -21.43 25.59
CA LYS A 129 -17.79 -22.27 25.67
C LYS A 129 -17.85 -23.34 24.58
N ASN A 130 -17.36 -23.03 23.38
CA ASN A 130 -17.43 -23.92 22.23
C ASN A 130 -16.14 -24.73 22.01
N SER A 131 -15.10 -24.48 22.81
CA SER A 131 -13.86 -25.25 22.78
C SER A 131 -13.98 -26.54 23.61
N LYS A 132 -13.35 -27.61 23.14
CA LYS A 132 -13.15 -28.81 23.94
C LYS A 132 -11.94 -28.60 24.84
N ILE A 133 -12.18 -28.28 26.11
CA ILE A 133 -11.14 -28.10 27.12
C ILE A 133 -11.06 -29.38 27.94
N ASP A 134 -9.95 -30.11 27.81
CA ASP A 134 -9.67 -31.34 28.54
C ASP A 134 -8.60 -31.10 29.62
N ILE A 135 -8.66 -31.85 30.72
CA ILE A 135 -7.63 -31.80 31.77
C ILE A 135 -6.34 -32.42 31.23
N LYS A 136 -5.25 -31.65 31.24
CA LYS A 136 -3.92 -32.16 30.93
C LYS A 136 -3.48 -33.18 32.00
N LYS A 137 -3.19 -34.41 31.58
CA LYS A 137 -2.51 -35.42 32.39
C LYS A 137 -1.00 -35.20 32.30
N GLY A 138 -0.26 -35.48 33.38
CA GLY A 138 1.19 -35.21 33.43
C GLY A 138 1.47 -33.71 33.45
N LEU A 139 1.13 -33.05 34.56
CA LEU A 139 1.35 -31.61 34.72
C LEU A 139 2.84 -31.25 34.67
N MET A 140 3.68 -32.19 35.11
CA MET A 140 5.12 -32.09 35.23
C MET A 140 5.78 -33.31 34.54
N GLY A 141 7.00 -33.14 34.02
CA GLY A 141 7.78 -34.26 33.51
C GLY A 141 8.10 -35.27 34.62
N THR A 142 8.34 -36.52 34.23
CA THR A 142 8.53 -37.62 35.19
C THR A 142 9.74 -37.37 36.10
N GLN A 143 10.83 -36.82 35.54
CA GLN A 143 12.07 -36.57 36.27
C GLN A 143 11.90 -35.44 37.29
N GLU A 144 11.29 -34.33 36.88
CA GLU A 144 10.95 -33.21 37.76
C GLU A 144 9.95 -33.65 38.83
N PHE A 145 8.99 -34.53 38.50
CA PHE A 145 8.07 -35.07 39.51
C PHE A 145 8.79 -35.91 40.57
N MET A 146 9.81 -36.68 40.18
CA MET A 146 10.65 -37.41 41.15
C MET A 146 11.42 -36.44 42.04
N ILE A 147 12.01 -35.38 41.48
CA ILE A 147 12.70 -34.35 42.25
C ILE A 147 11.74 -33.67 43.23
N TYR A 148 10.56 -33.27 42.75
CA TYR A 148 9.51 -32.67 43.58
C TYR A 148 9.13 -33.58 44.75
N ARG A 149 8.95 -34.88 44.48
CA ARG A 149 8.64 -35.88 45.51
C ARG A 149 9.70 -35.89 46.61
N GLU A 150 10.99 -35.97 46.25
CA GLU A 150 12.06 -35.99 47.23
C GLU A 150 12.17 -34.67 48.01
N LEU A 151 11.94 -33.53 47.35
CA LEU A 151 11.89 -32.22 47.98
C LEU A 151 10.81 -32.11 49.06
N ILE A 152 9.58 -32.55 48.78
CA ILE A 152 8.46 -32.45 49.73
C ILE A 152 8.53 -33.48 50.87
N PHE A 153 9.31 -34.56 50.72
CA PHE A 153 9.55 -35.50 51.81
C PHE A 153 10.82 -35.20 52.62
N CYS A 154 11.67 -34.28 52.16
CA CYS A 154 12.81 -33.80 52.93
C CYS A 154 12.38 -32.87 54.07
N LYS A 155 12.52 -33.33 55.31
CA LYS A 155 12.13 -32.57 56.52
C LYS A 155 12.90 -31.26 56.68
N ASN A 156 14.20 -31.25 56.36
CA ASN A 156 15.02 -30.04 56.45
C ASN A 156 14.51 -28.93 55.53
N ILE A 157 14.00 -29.29 54.35
CA ILE A 157 13.39 -28.34 53.44
C ILE A 157 12.00 -27.95 53.93
N THR A 158 11.12 -28.92 54.15
CA THR A 158 9.71 -28.65 54.47
C THR A 158 9.49 -27.97 55.82
N ASN A 159 10.40 -28.10 56.79
CA ASN A 159 10.30 -27.35 58.05
C ASN A 159 10.54 -25.84 57.85
N ASN A 160 11.33 -25.44 56.86
CA ASN A 160 11.80 -24.06 56.69
C ASN A 160 11.19 -23.37 55.47
N PHE A 161 10.82 -24.13 54.44
CA PHE A 161 10.45 -23.61 53.13
C PHE A 161 9.09 -24.15 52.65
N ILE A 162 8.40 -23.32 51.87
CA ILE A 162 7.33 -23.71 50.94
C ILE A 162 7.98 -23.90 49.58
N ILE A 163 7.53 -24.91 48.83
CA ILE A 163 8.08 -25.27 47.52
C ILE A 163 6.99 -25.01 46.48
N PHE A 164 7.28 -24.13 45.52
CA PHE A 164 6.41 -23.88 44.37
C PHE A 164 7.01 -24.52 43.12
N PRO A 165 6.43 -25.61 42.59
CA PRO A 165 6.89 -26.18 41.34
C PRO A 165 6.41 -25.36 40.12
N GLN A 166 7.22 -25.32 39.06
CA GLN A 166 6.90 -24.76 37.75
C GLN A 166 6.29 -23.35 37.80
N ILE A 167 6.94 -22.45 38.54
CA ILE A 167 6.45 -21.10 38.76
C ILE A 167 7.10 -20.10 37.80
N SER A 168 6.28 -19.28 37.14
CA SER A 168 6.80 -18.22 36.27
C SER A 168 7.50 -17.12 37.06
N LEU A 169 8.59 -16.58 36.54
CA LEU A 169 9.35 -15.49 37.18
C LEU A 169 8.46 -14.27 37.45
N LYS A 170 7.51 -13.93 36.57
CA LYS A 170 6.55 -12.83 36.80
C LYS A 170 5.71 -12.97 38.08
N SER A 171 5.60 -14.17 38.65
CA SER A 171 4.82 -14.42 39.85
C SER A 171 5.52 -13.95 41.12
N PHE A 172 6.85 -13.81 41.10
CA PHE A 172 7.65 -13.44 42.27
C PHE A 172 8.70 -12.35 42.01
N VAL A 173 8.86 -11.93 40.75
CA VAL A 173 9.72 -10.81 40.35
C VAL A 173 8.84 -9.62 39.97
N LYS A 174 9.12 -8.45 40.57
CA LYS A 174 8.42 -7.20 40.29
C LYS A 174 9.31 -6.29 39.43
N ASN A 175 8.73 -5.77 38.34
CA ASN A 175 9.23 -4.58 37.64
C ASN A 175 8.27 -3.42 37.94
N GLU A 176 8.79 -2.21 38.12
CA GLU A 176 8.00 -0.99 38.30
C GLU A 176 7.11 -0.72 37.07
N CYS A 177 7.64 -0.99 35.88
CA CYS A 177 6.90 -0.90 34.62
C CYS A 177 6.53 -2.31 34.13
N GLN A 178 5.37 -2.81 34.57
CA GLN A 178 4.77 -3.98 33.94
C GLN A 178 4.50 -3.65 32.47
N GLU A 179 4.85 -4.56 31.56
CA GLU A 179 4.73 -4.44 30.09
C GLU A 179 5.85 -3.71 29.33
N ASP A 180 6.92 -3.26 30.01
CA ASP A 180 8.13 -2.82 29.31
C ASP A 180 8.86 -3.97 28.59
N GLU A 181 9.80 -3.63 27.71
CA GLU A 181 10.57 -4.63 26.94
C GLU A 181 11.32 -5.60 27.86
N VAL A 182 11.83 -5.12 28.99
CA VAL A 182 12.57 -5.93 29.97
C VAL A 182 11.67 -6.96 30.65
N TRP A 183 10.46 -6.58 31.05
CA TRP A 183 9.48 -7.48 31.66
C TRP A 183 9.08 -8.58 30.67
N LYS A 184 8.94 -8.26 29.38
CA LYS A 184 8.61 -9.25 28.34
C LYS A 184 9.70 -10.32 28.18
N VAL A 185 10.98 -9.97 28.44
CA VAL A 185 12.12 -10.90 28.31
C VAL A 185 12.03 -12.06 29.31
N TYR A 186 11.67 -11.79 30.58
CA TYR A 186 11.70 -12.83 31.62
C TYR A 186 10.32 -13.28 32.12
N SER A 187 9.25 -12.54 31.86
CA SER A 187 7.93 -12.80 32.48
C SER A 187 7.35 -14.19 32.23
N ASN A 188 7.67 -14.79 31.08
CA ASN A 188 7.21 -16.13 30.70
C ASN A 188 8.23 -17.23 30.99
N LEU A 189 9.42 -16.89 31.50
CA LEU A 189 10.38 -17.88 31.96
C LEU A 189 9.83 -18.55 33.22
N VAL A 190 10.04 -19.86 33.33
CA VAL A 190 9.54 -20.69 34.43
C VAL A 190 10.72 -21.30 35.15
N ALA A 191 10.72 -21.16 36.48
CA ALA A 191 11.62 -21.86 37.37
C ALA A 191 11.03 -23.23 37.71
N ASP A 192 11.87 -24.28 37.74
CA ASP A 192 11.40 -25.63 38.06
C ASP A 192 10.88 -25.71 39.50
N PHE A 193 11.63 -25.16 40.46
CA PHE A 193 11.22 -25.08 41.86
C PHE A 193 11.64 -23.75 42.49
N LEU A 194 10.73 -23.11 43.21
CA LEU A 194 11.02 -21.94 44.05
C LEU A 194 10.87 -22.31 45.53
N PHE A 195 11.91 -22.05 46.31
CA PHE A 195 11.90 -22.11 47.77
C PHE A 195 11.51 -20.75 48.35
N VAL A 196 10.52 -20.77 49.23
CA VAL A 196 9.98 -19.57 49.89
C VAL A 196 10.05 -19.77 51.40
N ILE A 197 10.66 -18.83 52.12
CA ILE A 197 10.78 -18.91 53.58
C ILE A 197 9.39 -18.90 54.23
N LYS A 198 9.20 -19.79 55.20
CA LYS A 198 8.06 -19.79 56.12
C LYS A 198 8.35 -18.85 57.28
N ASP A 199 7.98 -17.59 57.15
CA ASP A 199 8.01 -16.66 58.28
C ASP A 199 6.64 -16.61 58.97
N PHE A 200 6.45 -17.49 59.95
CA PHE A 200 5.22 -17.54 60.74
C PHE A 200 5.09 -16.37 61.72
N LYS A 201 6.19 -15.68 62.07
CA LYS A 201 6.16 -14.56 63.01
C LYS A 201 5.57 -13.34 62.33
N ASP A 202 6.10 -13.01 61.16
CA ASP A 202 5.67 -11.82 60.40
C ASP A 202 4.52 -12.12 59.42
N LYS A 203 4.10 -13.39 59.33
CA LYS A 203 3.09 -13.88 58.37
C LYS A 203 3.41 -13.48 56.94
N THR A 204 4.70 -13.42 56.61
CA THR A 204 5.19 -13.08 55.29
C THR A 204 5.79 -14.30 54.60
N THR A 205 5.82 -14.24 53.27
CA THR A 205 6.46 -15.24 52.43
C THR A 205 7.46 -14.52 51.56
N LYS A 206 8.73 -14.93 51.63
CA LYS A 206 9.81 -14.32 50.85
C LYS A 206 10.49 -15.36 49.97
N PRO A 207 10.58 -15.14 48.64
CA PRO A 207 11.44 -15.93 47.75
C PRO A 207 12.86 -16.02 48.32
N PHE A 208 13.42 -17.22 48.33
CA PHE A 208 14.73 -17.48 48.94
C PHE A 208 15.75 -18.00 47.94
N ALA A 209 15.37 -19.04 47.20
CA ALA A 209 16.22 -19.67 46.20
C ALA A 209 15.38 -20.36 45.13
N ILE A 210 15.99 -20.55 43.97
CA ILE A 210 15.45 -21.32 42.84
C ILE A 210 16.27 -22.60 42.72
N LEU A 211 15.61 -23.70 42.36
CA LEU A 211 16.25 -24.92 41.90
C LEU A 211 15.80 -25.20 40.47
N GLU A 212 16.76 -25.41 39.58
CA GLU A 212 16.59 -25.82 38.18
C GLU A 212 17.12 -27.26 38.01
N PHE A 213 16.54 -28.01 37.09
CA PHE A 213 16.97 -29.36 36.75
C PHE A 213 17.41 -29.48 35.29
N ASN A 214 18.69 -29.75 35.09
CA ASN A 214 19.29 -29.92 33.76
C ASN A 214 19.30 -31.40 33.36
N GLY A 215 18.17 -31.89 32.84
CA GLY A 215 18.03 -33.28 32.40
C GLY A 215 18.64 -33.60 31.02
N SER A 216 18.70 -34.89 30.65
CA SER A 216 19.12 -35.37 29.33
C SER A 216 18.16 -34.99 28.21
N GLY A 217 16.89 -34.73 28.54
CA GLY A 217 15.89 -34.16 27.62
C GLY A 217 16.00 -32.63 27.46
N HIS A 218 16.92 -31.97 28.16
CA HIS A 218 17.09 -30.51 28.18
C HIS A 218 17.93 -29.98 27.00
N PHE A 219 18.35 -30.87 26.10
CA PHE A 219 18.99 -30.52 24.84
C PHE A 219 17.98 -30.74 23.72
N GLY A 220 17.46 -29.66 23.15
CA GLY A 220 16.56 -29.73 22.01
C GLY A 220 17.11 -30.61 20.88
N ASN A 221 16.22 -31.10 20.03
CA ASN A 221 16.58 -32.03 18.97
C ASN A 221 17.42 -31.34 17.88
N SER A 222 17.41 -30.00 17.85
CA SER A 222 18.21 -29.17 16.95
C SER A 222 19.15 -28.24 17.73
N ASP A 223 20.21 -27.78 17.06
CA ASP A 223 21.17 -26.85 17.67
C ASP A 223 20.54 -25.48 17.98
N GLU A 224 19.57 -25.04 17.17
CA GLU A 224 18.78 -23.82 17.44
C GLU A 224 17.96 -23.90 18.73
N GLU A 225 17.38 -25.07 19.04
CA GLU A 225 16.63 -25.25 20.29
C GLU A 225 17.56 -25.23 21.50
N LYS A 226 18.74 -25.84 21.38
CA LYS A 226 19.76 -25.82 22.44
C LYS A 226 20.26 -24.40 22.72
N GLU A 227 20.48 -23.59 21.69
CA GLU A 227 20.86 -22.18 21.85
C GLU A 227 19.77 -21.39 22.59
N LYS A 228 18.50 -21.54 22.20
CA LYS A 228 17.37 -20.87 22.88
C LYS A 228 17.24 -21.28 24.35
N ILE A 229 17.50 -22.54 24.69
CA ILE A 229 17.48 -23.00 26.08
C ILE A 229 18.61 -22.32 26.87
N LYS A 230 19.84 -22.32 26.33
CA LYS A 230 20.98 -21.63 26.95
C LYS A 230 20.72 -20.14 27.17
N GLU A 231 20.18 -19.45 26.18
CA GLU A 231 19.81 -18.03 26.30
C GLU A 231 18.83 -17.79 27.45
N ARG A 232 17.82 -18.66 27.57
CA ARG A 232 16.82 -18.58 28.67
C ARG A 232 17.46 -18.81 30.03
N ASP A 233 18.37 -19.77 30.15
CA ASP A 233 19.05 -20.07 31.42
C ASP A 233 19.97 -18.93 31.84
N ILE A 234 20.66 -18.30 30.89
CA ILE A 234 21.44 -17.07 31.13
C ILE A 234 20.53 -15.95 31.63
N ILE A 235 19.39 -15.71 30.97
CA ILE A 235 18.45 -14.67 31.41
C ILE A 235 17.91 -14.96 32.82
N LYS A 236 17.54 -16.22 33.13
CA LYS A 236 17.08 -16.60 34.47
C LYS A 236 18.13 -16.27 35.52
N LYS A 237 19.39 -16.62 35.25
CA LYS A 237 20.52 -16.35 36.15
C LYS A 237 20.71 -14.86 36.38
N GLU A 238 20.74 -14.06 35.32
CA GLU A 238 20.85 -12.61 35.41
C GLU A 238 19.70 -11.97 36.19
N VAL A 239 18.48 -12.47 36.02
CA VAL A 239 17.32 -11.99 36.78
C VAL A 239 17.45 -12.35 38.25
N ALA A 240 17.81 -13.60 38.58
CA ALA A 240 17.97 -14.06 39.95
C ALA A 240 19.09 -13.29 40.69
N ASP A 241 20.23 -13.09 40.03
CA ASP A 241 21.36 -12.33 40.57
C ASP A 241 20.95 -10.88 40.90
N LYS A 242 20.20 -10.22 40.00
CA LYS A 242 19.69 -8.85 40.21
C LYS A 242 18.77 -8.71 41.41
N ILE A 243 17.96 -9.73 41.71
CA ILE A 243 17.02 -9.73 42.83
C ILE A 243 17.60 -10.41 44.09
N GLY A 244 18.87 -10.81 44.06
CA GLY A 244 19.55 -11.45 45.18
C GLY A 244 19.02 -12.85 45.52
N LEU A 245 18.44 -13.56 44.54
CA LEU A 245 18.06 -14.96 44.67
C LEU A 245 19.18 -15.85 44.18
N GLN A 246 19.40 -16.94 44.92
CA GLN A 246 20.36 -17.96 44.50
C GLN A 246 19.69 -18.99 43.60
N ILE A 247 20.43 -19.43 42.59
CA ILE A 247 20.03 -20.55 41.73
C ILE A 247 20.90 -21.76 42.07
N TYR A 248 20.23 -22.87 42.37
CA TYR A 248 20.81 -24.20 42.44
C TYR A 248 20.44 -24.97 41.19
N THR A 249 21.34 -25.84 40.75
CA THR A 249 21.12 -26.67 39.58
C THR A 249 21.44 -28.11 39.93
N ILE A 250 20.47 -29.01 39.71
CA ILE A 250 20.74 -30.44 39.71
C ILE A 250 21.03 -30.85 38.27
N GLU A 251 22.28 -31.21 38.02
CA GLU A 251 22.69 -31.77 36.74
C GLU A 251 22.23 -33.22 36.66
N GLY A 252 21.54 -33.59 35.58
CA GLY A 252 21.08 -34.96 35.35
C GLY A 252 22.22 -35.98 35.44
N GLU A 253 23.40 -35.62 34.95
CA GLU A 253 24.60 -36.48 35.02
C GLU A 253 25.00 -36.88 36.45
N ALA A 254 24.66 -36.07 37.46
CA ALA A 254 24.97 -36.35 38.86
C ALA A 254 23.99 -37.34 39.51
N ILE A 255 22.77 -37.45 38.97
CA ILE A 255 21.68 -38.24 39.58
C ILE A 255 21.16 -39.36 38.68
N TYR A 256 21.72 -39.54 37.49
CA TYR A 256 21.31 -40.62 36.59
C TYR A 256 21.96 -41.96 36.93
N GLN A 257 21.23 -43.01 36.57
CA GLN A 257 21.76 -44.36 36.47
C GLN A 257 22.81 -44.43 35.35
N LYS A 258 23.56 -45.54 35.31
CA LYS A 258 24.65 -45.74 34.33
C LYS A 258 24.22 -45.61 32.86
N ASP A 259 22.93 -45.82 32.58
CA ASP A 259 22.35 -45.71 31.24
C ASP A 259 21.97 -44.27 30.84
N LYS A 260 22.13 -43.29 31.74
CA LYS A 260 21.81 -41.86 31.56
C LYS A 260 20.35 -41.55 31.17
N CYS A 261 19.46 -42.51 31.30
CA CYS A 261 18.05 -42.38 30.91
C CYS A 261 17.13 -42.18 32.12
N TYR A 262 17.48 -42.78 33.26
CA TYR A 262 16.65 -42.77 34.46
C TYR A 262 17.38 -42.18 35.66
N ILE A 263 16.62 -41.54 36.55
CA ILE A 263 17.13 -41.07 37.84
C ILE A 263 17.40 -42.28 38.74
N ASP A 264 18.56 -42.28 39.39
CA ASP A 264 18.86 -43.15 40.53
C ASP A 264 18.32 -42.46 41.79
N GLU A 265 17.34 -43.09 42.45
CA GLU A 265 16.66 -42.52 43.61
C GLU A 265 17.62 -42.28 44.79
N ASN A 266 18.67 -43.10 44.97
CA ASN A 266 19.63 -42.91 46.04
C ASN A 266 20.55 -41.71 45.75
N LEU A 267 21.00 -41.55 44.49
CA LEU A 267 21.79 -40.39 44.10
C LEU A 267 20.98 -39.10 44.23
N LEU A 268 19.72 -39.11 43.76
CA LEU A 268 18.82 -37.99 43.93
C LEU A 268 18.64 -37.64 45.41
N LYS A 269 18.35 -38.62 46.27
CA LYS A 269 18.18 -38.39 47.70
C LYS A 269 19.41 -37.75 48.34
N ASN A 270 20.61 -38.24 48.01
CA ASN A 270 21.86 -37.66 48.50
C ASN A 270 22.04 -36.21 48.03
N GLU A 271 21.68 -35.91 46.78
CA GLU A 271 21.79 -34.57 46.23
C GLU A 271 20.80 -33.58 46.88
N ILE A 272 19.56 -34.03 47.11
CA ILE A 272 18.55 -33.26 47.85
C ILE A 272 18.96 -33.05 49.32
N GLU A 273 19.63 -34.02 49.94
CA GLU A 273 20.15 -33.87 51.30
C GLU A 273 21.26 -32.79 51.36
N LYS A 274 22.22 -32.80 50.43
CA LYS A 274 23.24 -31.74 50.31
C LYS A 274 22.60 -30.37 50.12
N LEU A 275 21.67 -30.25 49.17
CA LEU A 275 20.91 -29.03 48.93
C LEU A 275 20.22 -28.55 50.20
N SER A 276 19.57 -29.46 50.93
CA SER A 276 18.83 -29.12 52.16
C SER A 276 19.73 -28.56 53.25
N ASN A 277 20.93 -29.11 53.43
CA ASN A 277 21.89 -28.64 54.42
C ASN A 277 22.41 -27.26 54.04
N HIS A 278 22.74 -27.07 52.76
CA HIS A 278 23.23 -25.79 52.27
C HIS A 278 22.17 -24.68 52.36
N LEU A 279 20.91 -24.96 51.99
CA LEU A 279 19.79 -24.01 52.17
C LEU A 279 19.61 -23.61 53.63
N LYS A 280 19.78 -24.56 54.56
CA LYS A 280 19.65 -24.32 56.00
C LYS A 280 20.78 -23.42 56.52
N GLU A 281 22.03 -23.73 56.20
CA GLU A 281 23.20 -22.92 56.58
C GLU A 281 23.06 -21.47 56.10
N GLN A 282 22.55 -21.28 54.89
CA GLN A 282 22.30 -19.95 54.36
C GLN A 282 21.16 -19.20 55.05
N LEU A 283 20.10 -19.92 55.45
CA LEU A 283 19.01 -19.31 56.20
C LEU A 283 19.49 -18.82 57.58
N GLU A 284 20.32 -19.63 58.24
CA GLU A 284 20.91 -19.31 59.55
C GLU A 284 21.88 -18.13 59.47
N SER A 285 22.72 -18.06 58.44
CA SER A 285 23.64 -16.92 58.23
C SER A 285 22.95 -15.59 57.90
N LYS A 286 21.72 -15.61 57.38
CA LYS A 286 20.92 -14.39 57.10
C LYS A 286 20.09 -13.91 58.30
N THR A 287 20.00 -14.72 59.36
CA THR A 287 19.19 -14.41 60.56
C THR A 287 20.03 -13.97 61.77
N CYS A 288 21.35 -14.12 61.69
CA CYS A 288 22.32 -13.49 62.60
C CYS A 288 22.73 -12.10 62.09
#